data_AF-A0A3T1D4R9-F1
#
_entry.id   AF-A0A3T1D4R9-F1
#
_cell.length_a   1.000
_cell.length_b   1.000
_cell.length_c   1.000
_cell.angle_alpha   90.00
_cell.angle_beta   90.00
_cell.angle_gamma   90.00
#
_symmetry.space_group_name_H-M   'P 1'
#
loop_
_entity.id
_entity.type
_entity.pdbx_description
1 polymer ?
#
loop_
_entity_poly.entity_id
_entity_poly.type
_entity_poly.pdbx_seq_one_letter_code
_entity_poly.pdbx_strand_id
1 'polypeptide(L)' 'MKNVTVLHYDAFSDQPNKGNPAGVVLDASQLSEKDMQSIAYEVGFNETVFVVDSQVADLRLRYFTPGHEINLCGHATMA' A
#
# COMPACT_ATOMS: atom_id res chain seq x y z
N MET A 1 14.54 14.14 5.23
CA MET A 1 13.72 13.11 4.55
C MET A 1 12.94 12.37 5.63
N LYS A 2 11.62 12.22 5.47
CA LYS A 2 10.83 11.39 6.40
C LYS A 2 11.17 9.93 6.10
N ASN A 3 11.51 9.16 7.11
CA ASN A 3 11.63 7.71 6.97
C ASN A 3 10.21 7.14 6.92
N VAL A 4 9.89 6.38 5.87
CA VAL A 4 8.62 5.66 5.74
C VAL A 4 8.91 4.18 5.89
N THR A 5 8.18 3.51 6.78
CA THR A 5 8.22 2.05 6.89
C THR A 5 7.21 1.45 5.93
N VAL A 6 7.69 0.59 5.05
CA VAL A 6 6.86 -0.23 4.17
C VAL A 6 6.95 -1.67 4.65
N LEU A 7 5.81 -2.28 4.96
CA LEU A 7 5.72 -3.70 5.27
C LEU A 7 5.51 -4.49 3.98
N HIS A 8 6.10 -5.68 3.90
CA HIS A 8 5.86 -6.64 2.84
C HIS A 8 5.02 -7.79 3.41
N TYR A 9 3.81 -7.96 2.86
CA TYR A 9 2.94 -9.10 3.15
C TYR A 9 2.59 -9.83 1.86
N ASP A 10 2.44 -11.14 1.95
CA ASP A 10 1.92 -11.98 0.87
C ASP A 10 0.47 -12.33 1.16
N ALA A 11 -0.46 -11.72 0.42
CA ALA A 11 -1.87 -12.00 0.57
C ALA A 11 -2.21 -13.43 0.13
N PHE A 12 -3.25 -14.00 0.75
CA PHE A 12 -3.79 -15.34 0.45
C PHE A 12 -2.84 -16.51 0.73
N SER A 13 -1.81 -16.32 1.55
CA SER A 13 -0.97 -17.40 2.06
C SER A 13 -0.60 -17.17 3.53
N ASP A 14 -0.47 -18.25 4.28
CA ASP A 14 0.13 -18.28 5.61
C ASP A 14 1.62 -18.63 5.57
N GLN A 15 2.16 -18.90 4.37
CA GLN A 15 3.57 -19.21 4.13
C GLN A 15 4.28 -18.06 3.42
N PRO A 16 5.44 -17.61 3.92
CA PRO A 16 6.23 -16.58 3.23
C PRO A 16 6.62 -16.99 1.80
N ASN A 17 6.54 -16.05 0.87
CA ASN A 17 6.84 -16.19 -0.57
C ASN A 17 5.90 -17.14 -1.33
N LYS A 18 4.67 -17.31 -0.86
CA LYS A 18 3.67 -18.22 -1.46
C LYS A 18 2.33 -17.55 -1.76
N GLY A 19 2.18 -16.26 -1.50
CA GLY A 19 0.99 -15.47 -1.80
C GLY A 19 1.23 -14.42 -2.89
N ASN A 20 0.33 -13.44 -2.97
CA ASN A 20 0.48 -12.28 -3.85
C ASN A 20 1.07 -11.11 -3.04
N PRO A 21 2.30 -10.64 -3.35
CA PRO A 21 2.98 -9.64 -2.56
C PRO A 21 2.32 -8.26 -2.66
N ALA A 22 2.19 -7.59 -1.52
CA ALA A 22 1.76 -6.20 -1.42
C ALA A 22 2.67 -5.41 -0.47
N GLY A 23 2.90 -4.15 -0.84
CA GLY A 23 3.48 -3.16 0.07
C GLY A 23 2.40 -2.55 0.94
N VAL A 24 2.65 -2.38 2.24
CA VAL A 24 1.67 -1.78 3.17
C VAL A 24 2.32 -0.65 3.95
N VAL A 25 1.72 0.54 3.88
CA VAL A 25 2.09 1.72 4.69
C VAL A 25 0.93 2.06 5.64
N LEU A 26 1.14 1.80 6.93
CA LEU A 26 0.09 1.88 7.96
C LEU A 26 -0.28 3.31 8.40
N ASP A 27 0.62 4.28 8.23
CA ASP A 27 0.35 5.69 8.48
C ASP A 27 0.86 6.53 7.31
N ALA A 28 -0.06 6.85 6.40
CA ALA A 28 0.19 7.66 5.22
C ALA A 28 -0.58 9.00 5.25
N SER A 29 -1.20 9.36 6.37
CA SER A 29 -2.06 10.56 6.47
C SER A 29 -1.31 11.88 6.20
N GLN A 30 0.02 11.86 6.30
CA GLN A 30 0.89 13.02 6.04
C GLN A 30 1.66 12.92 4.71
N LEU A 31 1.37 11.93 3.87
CA LEU A 31 1.99 11.76 2.56
C LEU A 31 1.14 12.44 1.48
N SER A 32 1.79 13.12 0.54
CA SER A 32 1.13 13.56 -0.68
C SER A 32 0.93 12.37 -1.62
N GLU A 33 0.04 12.52 -2.61
CA GLU A 33 -0.10 11.54 -3.68
C GLU A 33 1.21 11.27 -4.42
N LYS A 34 2.02 12.31 -4.64
CA LYS A 34 3.33 12.17 -5.27
C LYS A 34 4.27 11.34 -4.41
N ASP A 35 4.26 11.53 -3.09
CA ASP A 35 5.07 10.71 -2.18
C ASP A 35 4.62 9.25 -2.22
N MET A 36 3.31 8.99 -2.16
CA MET A 36 2.75 7.63 -2.25
C MET A 36 3.15 6.95 -3.57
N GLN A 37 3.05 7.66 -4.69
CA GLN A 37 3.44 7.14 -6.01
C GLN A 37 4.95 6.84 -6.09
N SER A 38 5.78 7.73 -5.57
CA SER A 38 7.24 7.52 -5.52
C SER A 38 7.61 6.33 -4.63
N ILE A 39 6.95 6.18 -3.48
CA ILE A 39 7.15 5.03 -2.59
C ILE A 39 6.75 3.73 -3.29
N ALA A 40 5.57 3.69 -3.92
CA ALA A 40 5.11 2.50 -4.65
C ALA A 40 6.06 2.11 -5.80
N TYR A 41 6.62 3.10 -6.49
CA TYR A 41 7.65 2.88 -7.51
C TYR A 41 8.95 2.29 -6.93
N GLU A 42 9.44 2.83 -5.81
CA GLU A 42 10.67 2.36 -5.15
C GLU A 42 10.52 0.97 -4.53
N VAL A 43 9.34 0.65 -3.97
CA VAL A 43 9.01 -0.65 -3.39
C VAL A 43 8.97 -1.75 -4.46
N GLY A 44 8.40 -1.45 -5.63
CA GLY A 44 8.47 -2.33 -6.80
C GLY A 44 7.58 -3.58 -6.77
N PHE A 45 6.67 -3.70 -5.80
CA PHE A 45 5.61 -4.71 -5.85
C PHE A 45 4.52 -4.33 -6.87
N ASN A 46 3.65 -5.27 -7.21
CA ASN A 46 2.53 -5.02 -8.12
C ASN A 46 1.66 -3.85 -7.60
N GLU A 47 1.39 -3.84 -6.29
CA GLU A 47 0.65 -2.79 -5.62
C GLU A 47 1.21 -2.49 -4.22
N THR A 48 1.09 -1.22 -3.82
CA THR A 48 1.29 -0.75 -2.45
C THR A 48 0.01 -0.08 -1.96
N VAL A 49 -0.49 -0.47 -0.80
CA VAL A 49 -1.62 0.15 -0.11
C VAL A 49 -1.14 1.14 0.94
N PHE A 50 -1.82 2.29 1.00
CA PHE A 50 -1.57 3.36 1.95
C PHE A 50 -2.82 3.58 2.78
N VAL A 51 -2.69 3.46 4.10
CA VAL A 51 -3.74 3.75 5.06
C VAL A 51 -3.73 5.24 5.37
N VAL A 52 -4.86 5.90 5.16
CA VAL A 52 -5.05 7.32 5.44
C VAL A 52 -6.36 7.52 6.20
N ASP A 53 -6.49 8.70 6.83
CA ASP A 53 -7.70 9.03 7.58
C ASP A 53 -8.94 9.07 6.68
N SER A 54 -10.07 8.63 7.26
CA SER A 54 -11.41 8.68 6.66
C SER A 54 -12.35 9.47 7.57
N GLN A 55 -13.31 10.17 6.96
CA GLN A 55 -14.37 10.88 7.69
C GLN A 55 -15.68 10.07 7.78
N VAL A 56 -15.78 8.94 7.06
CA VAL A 56 -17.05 8.21 6.84
C VAL A 56 -16.92 6.70 7.06
N ALA A 57 -15.72 6.21 7.35
CA ALA A 57 -15.42 4.81 7.59
C ALA A 57 -14.26 4.70 8.60
N ASP A 58 -13.96 3.49 9.07
CA ASP A 58 -12.85 3.27 10.01
C ASP A 58 -11.49 3.67 9.42
N LEU A 59 -11.28 3.36 8.13
CA LEU A 59 -10.05 3.63 7.39
C LEU A 59 -10.38 4.07 5.96
N ARG A 60 -9.49 4.84 5.33
CA ARG A 60 -9.47 5.04 3.88
C ARG A 60 -8.18 4.44 3.34
N LEU A 61 -8.31 3.68 2.26
CA LEU A 61 -7.20 3.03 1.59
C LEU A 61 -6.98 3.68 0.23
N ARG A 62 -5.73 3.91 -0.13
CA ARG A 62 -5.31 4.27 -1.49
C ARG A 62 -4.36 3.21 -2.02
N TYR A 63 -4.47 2.87 -3.29
CA TYR A 63 -3.73 1.77 -3.91
C TYR A 63 -2.92 2.30 -5.08
N PHE A 64 -1.63 2.01 -5.08
CA PHE A 64 -0.74 2.46 -6.14
C PHE A 64 -0.02 1.27 -6.74
N THR A 65 -0.07 1.17 -8.06
CA THR A 65 0.93 0.42 -8.81
C THR A 65 2.22 1.26 -8.88
N PRO A 66 3.35 0.70 -9.34
CA PRO A 66 4.55 1.49 -9.58
C PRO A 66 4.34 2.68 -10.55
N GLY A 67 3.31 2.65 -11.39
CA GLY A 67 3.08 3.67 -12.42
C GLY A 67 1.94 4.65 -12.17
N HIS A 68 0.89 4.26 -11.43
CA HIS A 68 -0.30 5.09 -11.21
C HIS A 68 -1.15 4.59 -10.02
N GLU A 69 -2.00 5.46 -9.50
CA GLU A 69 -3.06 5.10 -8.55
C GLU A 69 -4.17 4.31 -9.24
N ILE A 70 -4.72 3.32 -8.53
CA ILE A 70 -5.88 2.55 -8.94
C ILE A 70 -6.97 2.62 -7.86
N ASN A 71 -8.22 2.50 -8.29
CA ASN A 71 -9.35 2.72 -7.39
C ASN A 71 -9.57 1.58 -6.37
N LEU A 72 -9.09 0.37 -6.68
CA LEU A 72 -9.37 -0.81 -5.87
C LEU A 72 -8.34 -1.91 -6.14
N CYS A 73 -7.85 -2.55 -5.07
CA CYS A 73 -7.00 -3.72 -5.17
C CYS A 73 -7.32 -4.73 -4.06
N GLY A 74 -7.82 -5.91 -4.44
CA GLY A 74 -8.30 -6.90 -3.47
C GLY A 74 -7.21 -7.51 -2.60
N HIS A 75 -6.08 -7.92 -3.18
CA HIS A 75 -5.01 -8.57 -2.43
C HIS A 75 -4.27 -7.59 -1.50
N ALA A 76 -4.08 -6.34 -1.93
CA ALA A 76 -3.52 -5.29 -1.07
C ALA A 76 -4.47 -4.86 0.05
N THR A 77 -5.79 -5.06 -0.09
CA THR A 77 -6.76 -4.87 1.01
C THR A 77 -6.68 -6.00 2.04
N MET A 78 -6.34 -7.22 1.59
CA MET A 78 -6.24 -8.41 2.44
C MET A 78 -4.90 -8.50 3.19
N ALA A 79 -3.85 -7.90 2.63
CA ALA A 79 -2.52 -7.77 3.22
C ALA A 79 -2.51 -6.78 4.39
#